data_AF-A0A1Q5TMZ4-F1
#
_entry.id   AF-A0A1Q5TMZ4-F1
#
_cell.length_a   1.000
_cell.length_b   1.000
_cell.length_c   1.000
_cell.angle_alpha   90.00
_cell.angle_beta   90.00
_cell.angle_gamma   90.00
#
_symmetry.space_group_name_H-M   'P 1'
#
loop_
_entity.id
_entity.type
_entity.pdbx_description
1 polymer ?
#
loop_
_entity_poly.entity_id
_entity_poly.type
_entity_poly.pdbx_seq_one_letter_code
_entity_poly.pdbx_strand_id
1 'polypeptide(L)'
;MVKNIPYFQEIEFLRGLPWSSENVSRLSSQIAARISVSQDPVLAGLSCIFILIKVFRDEGHSDLLLYKYDLVALEVIEFFYSISCHKSDNKYE
;
A
#
# COMPACT_ATOMS: atom_id res chain seq x y z
N MET A 1 0.78 -3.21 26.39
CA MET A 1 0.53 -2.75 25.01
C MET A 1 1.87 -2.59 24.30
N VAL A 2 2.18 -3.46 23.35
CA VAL A 2 3.46 -3.44 22.62
C VAL A 2 3.36 -2.35 21.55
N LYS A 3 3.77 -1.12 21.89
CA LYS A 3 3.79 0.04 20.97
C LYS A 3 5.06 0.11 20.09
N ASN A 4 5.92 -0.91 20.13
CA ASN A 4 7.19 -0.96 19.41
C ASN A 4 7.19 -2.03 18.29
N ILE A 5 6.06 -2.26 17.64
CA ILE A 5 6.04 -3.06 16.42
C ILE A 5 6.39 -2.10 15.27
N PRO A 6 7.49 -2.33 14.53
CA PRO A 6 7.73 -1.62 13.29
C PRO A 6 6.47 -1.71 12.42
N TYR A 7 6.04 -0.60 11.84
CA TYR A 7 4.90 -0.56 10.91
C TYR A 7 3.51 -0.74 11.55
N PHE A 8 3.39 -0.59 12.89
CA PHE A 8 2.11 -0.74 13.59
C PHE A 8 1.00 0.13 13.01
N GLN A 9 1.32 1.38 12.63
CA GLN A 9 0.32 2.31 12.09
C GLN A 9 -0.16 1.89 10.70
N GLU A 10 0.71 1.31 9.90
CA GLU A 10 0.44 0.81 8.56
C GLU A 10 -0.38 -0.46 8.62
N ILE A 11 -0.09 -1.35 9.58
CA ILE A 11 -0.91 -2.54 9.86
C ILE A 11 -2.32 -2.15 10.28
N GLU A 12 -2.46 -1.26 11.26
CA GLU A 12 -3.78 -0.78 11.73
C GLU A 12 -4.58 -0.14 10.59
N PHE A 13 -3.92 0.72 9.81
CA PHE A 13 -4.54 1.36 8.66
C PHE A 13 -5.03 0.33 7.62
N LEU A 14 -4.16 -0.60 7.20
CA LEU A 14 -4.51 -1.60 6.20
C LEU A 14 -5.59 -2.57 6.68
N ARG A 15 -5.61 -2.91 7.97
CA ARG A 15 -6.68 -3.72 8.60
C ARG A 15 -8.02 -3.00 8.64
N GLY A 16 -8.01 -1.68 8.72
CA GLY A 16 -9.22 -0.85 8.70
C GLY A 16 -9.86 -0.69 7.32
N LEU A 17 -9.18 -1.10 6.24
CA LEU A 17 -9.70 -0.94 4.89
C LEU A 17 -10.83 -1.96 4.58
N PRO A 18 -11.88 -1.55 3.86
CA PRO A 18 -13.02 -2.40 3.49
C PRO A 18 -12.71 -3.38 2.35
N TRP A 19 -11.77 -4.30 2.57
CA TRP A 19 -11.24 -5.23 1.55
C TRP A 19 -12.29 -6.08 0.84
N SER A 20 -13.38 -6.47 1.52
CA SER A 20 -14.41 -7.32 0.92
C SER A 20 -15.39 -6.56 0.03
N SER A 21 -15.59 -5.26 0.26
CA SER A 21 -16.65 -4.48 -0.40
C SER A 21 -16.14 -3.37 -1.33
N GLU A 22 -14.92 -2.88 -1.13
CA GLU A 22 -14.36 -1.79 -1.92
C GLU A 22 -13.56 -2.32 -3.12
N ASN A 23 -13.52 -1.61 -4.24
CA ASN A 23 -12.76 -2.04 -5.42
C ASN A 23 -11.24 -1.75 -5.30
N VAL A 24 -10.44 -2.36 -6.18
CA VAL A 24 -8.98 -2.24 -6.22
C VAL A 24 -8.55 -0.77 -6.30
N SER A 25 -8.98 -0.05 -7.34
CA SER A 25 -8.64 1.36 -7.56
C SER A 25 -8.82 2.26 -6.33
N ARG A 26 -9.92 2.09 -5.61
CA ARG A 26 -10.23 2.89 -4.43
C ARG A 26 -9.40 2.48 -3.21
N LEU A 27 -9.07 1.21 -3.04
CA LEU A 27 -8.13 0.73 -2.03
C LEU A 27 -6.71 1.26 -2.33
N SER A 28 -6.24 1.13 -3.56
CA SER A 28 -4.93 1.63 -4.02
C SER A 28 -4.80 3.13 -3.79
N SER A 29 -5.85 3.90 -4.13
CA SER A 29 -5.88 5.36 -3.92
C SER A 29 -5.80 5.75 -2.44
N GLN A 30 -6.52 5.05 -1.57
CA GLN A 30 -6.45 5.28 -0.12
C GLN A 30 -5.05 5.00 0.43
N ILE A 31 -4.42 3.91 -0.01
CA ILE A 31 -3.07 3.54 0.40
C ILE A 31 -2.03 4.55 -0.13
N ALA A 32 -2.14 4.94 -1.40
CA ALA A 32 -1.26 5.95 -2.00
C ALA A 32 -1.37 7.31 -1.31
N ALA A 33 -2.61 7.75 -0.98
CA ALA A 33 -2.83 8.98 -0.22
C ALA A 33 -2.19 8.90 1.17
N ARG A 34 -2.34 7.76 1.88
CA ARG A 34 -1.72 7.54 3.20
C ARG A 34 -0.20 7.60 3.13
N ILE A 35 0.42 6.97 2.13
CA ILE A 35 1.87 7.00 1.93
C ILE A 35 2.36 8.42 1.64
N SER A 36 1.64 9.16 0.78
CA SER A 36 2.05 10.49 0.31
C SER A 36 2.09 11.55 1.41
N VAL A 37 1.31 11.38 2.48
CA VAL A 37 1.28 12.30 3.64
C VAL A 37 2.10 11.81 4.83
N SER A 38 2.81 10.69 4.68
CA SER A 38 3.70 10.16 5.73
C SER A 38 4.91 11.08 5.93
N GLN A 39 5.44 11.11 7.16
CA GLN A 39 6.73 11.77 7.44
C GLN A 39 7.89 11.07 6.70
N ASP A 40 7.76 9.77 6.46
CA ASP A 40 8.67 8.98 5.64
C ASP A 40 7.84 8.16 4.63
N PRO A 41 7.60 8.72 3.42
CA PRO A 41 6.82 8.04 2.38
C PRO A 41 7.49 6.76 1.85
N VAL A 42 8.83 6.70 1.86
CA VAL A 42 9.55 5.50 1.38
C VAL A 42 9.35 4.37 2.37
N LEU A 43 9.58 4.63 3.66
CA LEU A 43 9.35 3.64 4.71
C LEU A 43 7.89 3.20 4.74
N ALA A 44 6.93 4.14 4.73
CA ALA A 44 5.51 3.82 4.72
C ALA A 44 5.10 2.99 3.49
N GLY A 45 5.61 3.34 2.31
CA GLY A 45 5.36 2.60 1.08
C GLY A 45 5.87 1.17 1.15
N LEU A 46 7.13 0.98 1.53
CA LEU A 46 7.72 -0.36 1.71
C LEU A 46 6.92 -1.17 2.74
N SER A 47 6.56 -0.56 3.86
CA SER A 47 5.78 -1.19 4.92
C SER A 47 4.45 -1.69 4.41
N CYS A 48 3.68 -0.84 3.72
CA CYS A 48 2.39 -1.21 3.16
C CYS A 48 2.52 -2.38 2.18
N ILE A 49 3.46 -2.33 1.25
CA ILE A 49 3.67 -3.40 0.26
C ILE A 49 4.07 -4.72 0.94
N PHE A 50 5.01 -4.68 1.91
CA PHE A 50 5.41 -5.89 2.65
C PHE A 50 4.26 -6.49 3.46
N ILE A 51 3.42 -5.65 4.08
CA ILE A 51 2.23 -6.12 4.83
C ILE A 51 1.22 -6.76 3.87
N LEU A 52 0.94 -6.12 2.72
CA LEU A 52 0.03 -6.66 1.71
C LEU A 52 0.46 -8.04 1.20
N ILE A 53 1.76 -8.19 0.89
CA ILE A 53 2.34 -9.45 0.39
C ILE A 53 2.39 -10.53 1.48
N LYS A 54 2.71 -10.16 2.73
CA LYS A 54 2.98 -11.12 3.81
C LYS A 54 1.76 -11.45 4.66
N VAL A 55 1.09 -10.45 5.21
CA VAL A 55 0.08 -10.62 6.26
C VAL A 55 -1.19 -11.26 5.71
N PHE A 56 -1.62 -10.84 4.52
CA PHE A 56 -2.87 -11.39 3.96
C PHE A 56 -2.72 -12.80 3.42
N ARG A 57 -1.50 -13.22 3.04
CA ARG A 57 -1.20 -14.61 2.69
C ARG A 57 -1.28 -15.54 3.90
N ASP A 58 -0.86 -15.06 5.08
CA ASP A 58 -0.82 -15.85 6.31
C ASP A 58 -2.19 -15.92 7.02
N GLU A 59 -3.11 -14.98 6.76
CA GLU A 59 -4.41 -14.89 7.43
C GLU A 59 -5.51 -15.84 6.89
N GLY A 60 -5.18 -16.79 5.99
CA GLY A 60 -6.15 -17.82 5.56
C GLY A 60 -7.35 -17.29 4.78
N HIS A 61 -7.18 -16.14 4.10
CA HIS A 61 -8.21 -15.54 3.25
C HIS A 61 -8.46 -16.37 1.98
N SER A 62 -9.59 -16.12 1.30
CA SER A 62 -9.90 -16.78 0.03
C SER A 62 -8.93 -16.36 -1.09
N ASP A 63 -8.71 -17.25 -2.08
CA ASP A 63 -7.85 -16.98 -3.25
C ASP A 63 -8.23 -15.69 -3.99
N LEU A 64 -9.53 -15.36 -4.02
CA LEU A 64 -10.04 -14.12 -4.62
C LEU A 64 -9.56 -12.87 -3.87
N LEU A 65 -9.52 -12.93 -2.54
CA LEU A 65 -9.04 -11.82 -1.72
C LEU A 65 -7.53 -11.68 -1.89
N LEU A 66 -6.79 -12.80 -1.89
CA LEU A 66 -5.34 -12.81 -2.17
C LEU A 66 -5.00 -12.13 -3.49
N TYR A 67 -5.68 -12.51 -4.57
CA TYR A 67 -5.49 -11.87 -5.88
C TYR A 67 -5.78 -10.36 -5.85
N LYS A 68 -6.75 -9.92 -5.04
CA LYS A 68 -7.06 -8.50 -4.87
C LYS A 68 -5.95 -7.74 -4.15
N TYR A 69 -5.31 -8.33 -3.14
CA TYR A 69 -4.15 -7.71 -2.48
C TYR A 69 -2.99 -7.49 -3.46
N ASP A 70 -2.72 -8.49 -4.32
CA ASP A 70 -1.68 -8.39 -5.34
C ASP A 70 -1.95 -7.26 -6.33
N LEU A 71 -3.19 -7.14 -6.82
CA LEU A 71 -3.58 -6.05 -7.72
C LEU A 71 -3.46 -4.67 -7.06
N VAL A 72 -3.89 -4.54 -5.81
CA VAL A 72 -3.75 -3.29 -5.06
C VAL A 72 -2.27 -2.92 -4.87
N ALA A 73 -1.42 -3.90 -4.54
CA ALA A 73 0.01 -3.67 -4.41
C ALA A 73 0.63 -3.19 -5.74
N LEU A 74 0.25 -3.79 -6.87
CA LEU A 74 0.71 -3.39 -8.19
C LEU A 74 0.28 -1.96 -8.55
N GLU A 75 -1.00 -1.61 -8.38
CA GLU A 75 -1.49 -0.25 -8.68
C GLU A 75 -0.79 0.81 -7.82
N VAL A 76 -0.49 0.50 -6.54
CA VAL A 76 0.27 1.39 -5.66
C VAL A 76 1.72 1.57 -6.17
N ILE A 77 2.37 0.49 -6.61
CA ILE A 77 3.72 0.56 -7.19
C ILE A 77 3.71 1.41 -8.46
N GLU A 78 2.77 1.19 -9.37
CA GLU A 78 2.64 1.94 -10.63
C GLU A 78 2.38 3.42 -10.39
N PHE A 79 1.55 3.76 -9.39
CA PHE A 79 1.32 5.14 -8.99
C PHE A 79 2.62 5.87 -8.64
N PHE A 80 3.48 5.29 -7.80
CA PHE A 80 4.74 5.93 -7.41
C PHE A 80 5.85 5.81 -8.46
N TYR A 81 5.80 4.78 -9.31
CA TYR A 81 6.70 4.67 -10.46
C TYR A 81 6.45 5.77 -11.48
N SER A 82 5.18 6.01 -11.86
CA SER A 82 4.79 7.06 -12.82
C SER A 82 5.18 8.47 -12.35
N ILE A 83 4.98 8.77 -11.06
CA ILE A 83 5.41 10.04 -10.45
C ILE A 83 6.93 10.22 -10.56
N SER A 84 7.68 9.14 -10.39
CA SER A 84 9.15 9.16 -10.47
C SER A 84 9.64 9.40 -11.90
N CYS A 85 9.01 8.76 -12.89
CA CYS A 85 9.29 8.98 -14.31
C CYS A 85 9.03 10.43 -14.74
N HIS A 86 7.89 11.02 -14.37
CA HIS A 86 7.55 12.41 -14.70
C HIS A 86 8.48 13.46 -14.06
N LYS A 87 9.10 13.16 -12.90
CA LYS A 87 10.12 14.04 -12.29
C LYS A 87 11.45 14.04 -13.03
N SER A 88 11.75 12.99 -13.80
CA SER A 88 12.98 12.91 -14.62
C SER A 88 12.91 13.77 -15.86
N ASP A 89 11.72 13.95 -16.43
CA ASP A 89 11.52 14.68 -17.70
C ASP A 89 11.57 16.21 -17.51
N ASN A 90 11.22 16.71 -16.32
CA ASN A 90 11.23 18.15 -16.00
C ASN A 90 12.58 18.69 -15.50
N LYS A 91 13.69 17.95 -15.64
CA LYS A 91 15.03 18.40 -15.21
C LYS A 91 15.84 19.14 -16.29
N TYR A 92 15.25 19.41 -17.46
CA TYR A 92 15.93 20.05 -18.60
C TYR A 92 15.20 21.28 -19.18
N GLU A 93 14.33 21.94 -18.42
CA GLU A 93 13.77 23.27 -18.77
C GLU A 93 14.41 24.41 -17.97
#